data_AF-A0A0J1EPY4-F1
#
_entry.id   AF-A0A0J1EPY4-F1
#
_cell.length_a   1.000
_cell.length_b   1.000
_cell.length_c   1.000
_cell.angle_alpha   90.00
_cell.angle_beta   90.00
_cell.angle_gamma   90.00
#
_symmetry.space_group_name_H-M   'P 1'
#
loop_
_entity.id
_entity.type
_entity.pdbx_description
1 polymer ?
#
loop_
_entity_poly.entity_id
_entity_poly.type
_entity_poly.pdbx_seq_one_letter_code
_entity_poly.pdbx_strand_id
1 'polypeptide(L)'
;MNETNEHPLTKPFIGNSLKCTSCHLDGGRHEKAGSFIGVAAAYPAYSPREQSVITLEDRILNCFIRSQNGTRPANGSEIPVAIAAYITWLSQGTPLKMNPEKPLGPNHMTLLSGSPEPPSIERGESIYMDRCADCHSDDGLGTDEGPPVWGDESFNDGAGLAGVPKLASWLKVAMPLDDTDLSDQEAFDVAAYMNSHGRPKFEPK
;
A
#
# COMPACT_ATOMS: atom_id res chain seq x y z
N MET A 1 1.95 -10.76 8.91
CA MET A 1 1.95 -9.41 8.28
C MET A 1 3.34 -8.76 8.31
N ASN A 2 4.07 -8.82 9.42
CA ASN A 2 5.36 -8.14 9.60
C ASN A 2 6.54 -8.76 8.84
N GLU A 3 6.43 -10.04 8.44
CA GLU A 3 7.52 -10.79 7.82
C GLU A 3 7.07 -11.45 6.52
N THR A 4 6.06 -10.91 5.84
CA THR A 4 5.51 -11.58 4.64
C THR A 4 6.58 -11.77 3.57
N ASN A 5 7.53 -10.86 3.44
CA ASN A 5 8.66 -10.95 2.53
C ASN A 5 9.67 -12.05 2.87
N GLU A 6 9.67 -12.62 4.08
CA GLU A 6 10.61 -13.67 4.50
C GLU A 6 9.94 -14.97 4.98
N HIS A 7 8.65 -14.94 5.29
CA HIS A 7 7.93 -16.08 5.83
C HIS A 7 7.90 -17.24 4.81
N PRO A 8 8.21 -18.50 5.21
CA PRO A 8 8.39 -19.62 4.27
C PRO A 8 7.21 -19.88 3.32
N LEU A 9 5.98 -19.66 3.80
CA LEU A 9 4.77 -19.83 2.96
C LEU A 9 4.66 -18.75 1.88
N THR A 10 5.04 -17.51 2.16
CA THR A 10 4.80 -16.36 1.27
C THR A 10 6.01 -15.95 0.45
N LYS A 11 7.23 -16.20 0.93
CA LYS A 11 8.49 -15.87 0.24
C LYS A 11 8.49 -16.31 -1.24
N PRO A 12 8.05 -17.53 -1.61
CA PRO A 12 8.06 -17.96 -3.02
C PRO A 12 7.17 -17.13 -3.95
N PHE A 13 6.24 -16.34 -3.39
CA PHE A 13 5.25 -15.56 -4.12
C PHE A 13 5.56 -14.06 -4.14
N ILE A 14 6.70 -13.63 -3.59
CA ILE A 14 7.09 -12.23 -3.48
C ILE A 14 8.32 -11.99 -4.33
N GLY A 15 8.28 -10.93 -5.14
CA GLY A 15 9.34 -10.57 -6.08
C GLY A 15 10.02 -9.25 -5.77
N ASN A 16 9.95 -8.79 -4.51
CA ASN A 16 10.59 -7.58 -4.03
C ASN A 16 10.83 -7.65 -2.51
N SER A 17 11.30 -6.56 -1.90
CA SER A 17 11.64 -6.50 -0.48
C SER A 17 10.50 -5.98 0.42
N LEU A 18 9.28 -5.82 -0.11
CA LEU A 18 8.17 -5.23 0.63
C LEU A 18 7.37 -6.25 1.46
N LYS A 19 7.10 -5.87 2.71
CA LYS A 19 6.17 -6.56 3.61
C LYS A 19 4.79 -5.91 3.57
N CYS A 20 3.75 -6.61 4.00
CA CYS A 20 2.41 -6.00 4.12
C CYS A 20 2.44 -4.71 4.96
N THR A 21 3.24 -4.72 6.03
CA THR A 21 3.40 -3.57 6.92
C THR A 21 4.23 -2.43 6.35
N SER A 22 4.85 -2.58 5.18
CA SER A 22 5.45 -1.45 4.46
C SER A 22 4.39 -0.42 4.05
N CYS A 23 3.11 -0.83 3.90
CA CYS A 23 2.01 0.08 3.55
C CYS A 23 0.83 0.03 4.54
N HIS A 24 0.70 -1.07 5.29
CA HIS A 24 -0.36 -1.30 6.27
C HIS A 24 0.21 -1.20 7.69
N LEU A 25 0.29 0.02 8.21
CA LEU A 25 0.98 0.32 9.47
C LEU A 25 0.36 -0.45 10.64
N ASP A 26 1.18 -0.79 11.63
CA ASP A 26 0.80 -1.56 12.83
C ASP A 26 0.13 -2.91 12.52
N GLY A 27 0.59 -3.60 11.47
CA GLY A 27 -0.07 -4.82 11.00
C GLY A 27 -1.44 -4.56 10.38
N GLY A 28 -1.73 -3.33 9.98
CA GLY A 28 -3.04 -2.84 9.54
C GLY A 28 -3.99 -2.46 10.68
N ARG A 29 -3.48 -2.26 11.90
CA ARG A 29 -4.27 -1.73 13.02
C ARG A 29 -4.31 -0.20 13.06
N HIS A 30 -3.45 0.47 12.30
CA HIS A 30 -3.49 1.91 12.18
C HIS A 30 -4.86 2.36 11.63
N GLU A 31 -5.40 3.45 12.16
CA GLU A 31 -6.79 3.87 11.85
C GLU A 31 -6.99 4.25 10.38
N LYS A 32 -6.01 4.91 9.76
CA LYS A 32 -6.10 5.39 8.36
C LYS A 32 -5.05 4.81 7.39
N ALA A 33 -3.79 4.68 7.81
CA ALA A 33 -2.69 4.19 7.00
C ALA A 33 -2.79 2.68 6.70
N GLY A 34 -3.56 2.34 5.67
CA GLY A 34 -3.76 0.94 5.26
C GLY A 34 -4.50 0.11 6.30
N SER A 35 -5.56 0.66 6.91
CA SER A 35 -6.31 -0.06 7.94
C SER A 35 -6.95 -1.35 7.42
N PHE A 36 -6.85 -2.43 8.18
CA PHE A 36 -7.61 -3.67 8.03
C PHE A 36 -8.84 -3.72 8.94
N ILE A 37 -8.99 -2.77 9.88
CA ILE A 37 -10.09 -2.75 10.84
C ILE A 37 -11.41 -2.62 10.10
N GLY A 38 -12.30 -3.59 10.31
CA GLY A 38 -13.62 -3.66 9.68
C GLY A 38 -13.61 -3.96 8.18
N VAL A 39 -12.44 -4.20 7.56
CA VAL A 39 -12.34 -4.41 6.11
C VAL A 39 -13.14 -5.63 5.66
N ALA A 40 -13.15 -6.72 6.42
CA ALA A 40 -13.86 -7.94 6.02
C ALA A 40 -15.37 -7.73 5.88
N ALA A 41 -15.96 -6.78 6.62
CA ALA A 41 -17.39 -6.46 6.55
C ALA A 41 -17.80 -5.79 5.23
N ALA A 42 -16.85 -5.31 4.44
CA ALA A 42 -17.08 -4.66 3.15
C ALA A 42 -17.02 -5.61 1.95
N TYR A 43 -16.67 -6.89 2.15
CA TYR A 43 -16.53 -7.89 1.09
C TYR A 43 -17.67 -8.93 1.11
N PRO A 44 -18.02 -9.54 -0.04
CA PRO A 44 -17.48 -9.27 -1.38
C PRO A 44 -17.86 -7.88 -1.90
N ALA A 45 -17.07 -7.34 -2.83
CA ALA A 45 -17.23 -5.99 -3.37
C ALA A 45 -16.96 -5.95 -4.88
N TYR A 46 -17.66 -5.09 -5.61
CA TYR A 46 -17.32 -4.83 -7.01
C TYR A 46 -15.99 -4.08 -7.09
N SER A 47 -15.09 -4.56 -7.95
CA SER A 47 -13.83 -3.91 -8.26
C SER A 47 -13.89 -3.29 -9.64
N PRO A 48 -13.89 -1.96 -9.77
CA PRO A 48 -13.79 -1.29 -11.07
C PRO A 48 -12.51 -1.67 -11.83
N ARG A 49 -11.43 -1.98 -11.10
CA ARG A 49 -10.15 -2.39 -11.68
C ARG A 49 -10.20 -3.78 -12.30
N GLU A 50 -10.86 -4.72 -11.62
CA GLU A 50 -10.96 -6.12 -12.08
C GLU A 50 -12.26 -6.37 -12.87
N GLN A 51 -13.10 -5.35 -13.02
CA GLN A 51 -14.42 -5.38 -13.67
C GLN A 51 -15.33 -6.52 -13.21
N SER A 52 -15.20 -6.94 -11.95
CA SER A 52 -15.89 -8.10 -11.38
C SER A 52 -16.11 -7.92 -9.87
N VAL A 53 -17.02 -8.72 -9.31
CA VAL A 53 -17.15 -8.85 -7.85
C VAL A 53 -16.00 -9.73 -7.35
N ILE A 54 -15.22 -9.20 -6.41
CA ILE A 54 -14.06 -9.89 -5.85
C ILE A 54 -14.28 -10.23 -4.38
N THR A 55 -13.65 -11.32 -3.93
CA THR A 55 -13.61 -11.72 -2.53
C THR A 55 -12.52 -10.94 -1.76
N LEU A 56 -12.49 -11.08 -0.44
CA LEU A 56 -11.37 -10.58 0.37
C LEU A 56 -10.05 -11.27 -0.02
N GLU A 57 -10.09 -12.57 -0.28
CA GLU A 57 -8.92 -13.33 -0.77
C GLU A 57 -8.43 -12.78 -2.10
N ASP A 58 -9.33 -12.52 -3.06
CA ASP A 58 -8.93 -11.94 -4.34
C ASP A 58 -8.23 -10.59 -4.17
N ARG A 59 -8.71 -9.76 -3.23
CA ARG A 59 -8.08 -8.48 -2.91
C ARG A 59 -6.68 -8.66 -2.32
N ILE A 60 -6.51 -9.62 -1.41
CA ILE A 60 -5.21 -9.97 -0.81
C ILE A 60 -4.24 -10.41 -1.90
N LEU A 61 -4.67 -11.33 -2.76
CA LEU A 61 -3.86 -11.88 -3.84
C LEU A 61 -3.53 -10.82 -4.92
N ASN A 62 -4.41 -9.83 -5.15
CA ASN A 62 -4.10 -8.68 -5.99
C ASN A 62 -2.95 -7.83 -5.43
N CYS A 63 -2.71 -7.83 -4.11
CA CYS A 63 -1.54 -7.16 -3.52
C CYS A 63 -0.24 -7.92 -3.83
N PHE A 64 -0.25 -9.27 -3.82
CA PHE A 64 0.95 -10.07 -4.13
C PHE A 64 1.52 -9.72 -5.52
N ILE A 65 0.67 -9.68 -6.54
CA ILE A 65 1.10 -9.42 -7.92
C ILE A 65 1.42 -7.95 -8.23
N ARG A 66 1.00 -7.01 -7.37
CA ARG A 66 1.20 -5.57 -7.59
C ARG A 66 2.17 -4.99 -6.57
N SER A 67 1.73 -4.85 -5.32
CA SER A 67 2.54 -4.26 -4.25
C SER A 67 3.79 -5.09 -3.93
N GLN A 68 3.71 -6.42 -3.98
CA GLN A 68 4.85 -7.30 -3.70
C GLN A 68 5.58 -7.80 -4.96
N ASN A 69 5.23 -7.25 -6.13
CA ASN A 69 5.84 -7.58 -7.43
C ASN A 69 5.98 -9.09 -7.70
N GLY A 70 5.05 -9.87 -7.18
CA GLY A 70 5.20 -11.31 -7.06
C GLY A 70 4.27 -12.09 -7.97
N THR A 71 4.04 -13.34 -7.60
CA THR A 71 3.09 -14.23 -8.28
C THR A 71 1.85 -14.43 -7.42
N ARG A 72 0.69 -14.67 -8.03
CA ARG A 72 -0.56 -14.88 -7.32
C ARG A 72 -0.59 -16.28 -6.68
N PRO A 73 -0.66 -16.43 -5.34
CA PRO A 73 -1.01 -17.72 -4.75
C PRO A 73 -2.37 -18.24 -5.24
N ALA A 74 -2.60 -19.54 -5.13
CA ALA A 74 -3.88 -20.14 -5.48
C ALA A 74 -4.99 -19.68 -4.50
N ASN A 75 -6.18 -19.37 -5.03
CA ASN A 75 -7.37 -19.11 -4.22
C ASN A 75 -7.66 -20.31 -3.30
N GLY A 76 -8.05 -20.06 -2.05
CA GLY A 76 -8.32 -21.09 -1.04
C GLY A 76 -7.08 -21.84 -0.52
N SER A 77 -5.87 -21.48 -0.94
CA SER A 77 -4.64 -22.00 -0.32
C SER A 77 -4.41 -21.42 1.08
N GLU A 78 -3.47 -21.99 1.83
CA GLU A 78 -3.20 -21.59 3.21
C GLU A 78 -2.87 -20.09 3.36
N ILE A 79 -2.16 -19.50 2.39
CA ILE A 79 -1.72 -18.10 2.41
C ILE A 79 -2.91 -17.11 2.47
N PRO A 80 -3.79 -17.02 1.46
CA PRO A 80 -4.91 -16.09 1.48
C PRO A 80 -5.88 -16.40 2.62
N VAL A 81 -6.08 -17.67 2.99
CA VAL A 81 -6.95 -18.06 4.12
C VAL A 81 -6.40 -17.52 5.44
N ALA A 82 -5.10 -17.67 5.72
CA ALA A 82 -4.47 -17.17 6.94
C ALA A 82 -4.53 -15.64 7.05
N ILE A 83 -4.26 -14.94 5.94
CA ILE A 83 -4.33 -13.47 5.90
C ILE A 83 -5.79 -12.99 6.06
N ALA A 84 -6.74 -13.62 5.36
CA ALA A 84 -8.16 -13.30 5.46
C ALA A 84 -8.70 -13.55 6.87
N ALA A 85 -8.27 -14.62 7.55
CA ALA A 85 -8.64 -14.92 8.93
C ALA A 85 -8.18 -13.79 9.88
N TYR A 86 -6.96 -13.29 9.73
CA TYR A 86 -6.46 -12.18 10.52
C TYR A 86 -7.25 -10.87 10.28
N ILE A 87 -7.53 -10.52 9.03
CA ILE A 87 -8.33 -9.33 8.69
C ILE A 87 -9.77 -9.47 9.20
N THR A 88 -10.32 -10.69 9.16
CA THR A 88 -11.66 -10.98 9.70
C THR A 88 -11.69 -10.86 11.22
N TRP A 89 -10.63 -11.31 11.91
CA TRP A 89 -10.47 -11.10 13.35
C TRP A 89 -10.43 -9.60 13.71
N LEU A 90 -9.71 -8.77 12.94
CA LEU A 90 -9.73 -7.31 13.10
C LEU A 90 -11.08 -6.65 12.75
N SER A 91 -12.01 -7.40 12.17
CA SER A 91 -13.34 -6.92 11.79
C SER A 91 -14.44 -7.39 12.75
N GLN A 92 -14.10 -8.11 13.83
CA GLN A 92 -15.07 -8.57 14.83
C GLN A 92 -15.92 -7.40 15.36
N GLY A 93 -17.24 -7.62 15.46
CA GLY A 93 -18.19 -6.61 15.91
C GLY A 93 -18.56 -5.55 14.87
N THR A 94 -17.91 -5.49 13.71
CA THR A 94 -18.29 -4.59 12.61
C THR A 94 -19.52 -5.15 11.88
N PRO A 95 -20.63 -4.42 11.76
CA PRO A 95 -21.79 -4.87 10.99
C PRO A 95 -21.42 -5.07 9.52
N LEU A 96 -21.91 -6.16 8.92
CA LEU A 96 -21.76 -6.39 7.48
C LEU A 96 -22.35 -5.21 6.69
N LYS A 97 -21.53 -4.63 5.83
CA LYS A 97 -21.89 -3.50 4.98
C LYS A 97 -21.05 -3.58 3.71
N MET A 98 -21.47 -4.47 2.81
CA MET A 98 -20.81 -4.66 1.51
C MET A 98 -20.74 -3.33 0.75
N ASN A 99 -19.60 -3.09 0.09
CA ASN A 99 -19.38 -1.88 -0.69
C ASN A 99 -19.59 -2.19 -2.19
N PRO A 100 -20.73 -1.78 -2.80
CA PRO A 100 -21.02 -2.10 -4.19
C PRO A 100 -20.21 -1.25 -5.18
N GLU A 101 -19.54 -0.19 -4.72
CA GLU A 101 -18.82 0.72 -5.61
C GLU A 101 -17.34 0.35 -5.74
N LYS A 102 -16.69 0.03 -4.61
CA LYS A 102 -15.25 -0.19 -4.54
C LYS A 102 -14.88 -1.22 -3.45
N PRO A 103 -13.77 -1.96 -3.61
CA PRO A 103 -13.29 -2.92 -2.62
C PRO A 103 -12.52 -2.19 -1.50
N LEU A 104 -13.24 -1.39 -0.72
CA LEU A 104 -12.72 -0.53 0.35
C LEU A 104 -13.49 -0.75 1.65
N GLY A 105 -12.77 -0.94 2.75
CA GLY A 105 -13.34 -1.05 4.09
C GLY A 105 -13.78 0.30 4.68
N PRO A 106 -14.43 0.31 5.85
CA PRO A 106 -15.00 1.51 6.45
C PRO A 106 -13.96 2.58 6.81
N ASN A 107 -12.73 2.15 7.12
CA ASN A 107 -11.61 3.02 7.51
C ASN A 107 -10.64 3.28 6.35
N HIS A 108 -11.12 3.19 5.10
CA HIS A 108 -10.27 3.48 3.96
C HIS A 108 -9.80 4.94 3.99
N MET A 109 -8.54 5.16 3.63
CA MET A 109 -8.01 6.50 3.43
C MET A 109 -8.83 7.26 2.38
N THR A 110 -9.05 8.55 2.63
CA THR A 110 -9.67 9.49 1.70
C THR A 110 -8.60 10.13 0.81
N LEU A 111 -8.92 10.34 -0.47
CA LEU A 111 -8.01 11.09 -1.34
C LEU A 111 -8.04 12.57 -0.96
N LEU A 112 -6.88 13.21 -1.00
CA LEU A 112 -6.76 14.67 -0.95
C LEU A 112 -7.51 15.29 -2.13
N SER A 113 -8.06 16.48 -1.92
CA SER A 113 -8.79 17.22 -2.96
C SER A 113 -7.89 17.67 -4.12
N GLY A 114 -6.58 17.76 -3.88
CA GLY A 114 -5.57 18.18 -4.86
C GLY A 114 -4.41 18.90 -4.17
N SER A 115 -3.41 19.31 -4.95
CA SER A 115 -2.34 20.19 -4.51
C SER A 115 -2.68 21.66 -4.81
N PRO A 116 -2.31 22.62 -3.94
CA PRO A 116 -2.45 24.06 -4.21
C PRO A 116 -1.78 24.51 -5.52
N GLU A 117 -0.61 23.94 -5.83
CA GLU A 117 0.17 24.17 -7.04
C GLU A 117 0.48 22.84 -7.75
N PRO A 118 0.83 22.84 -9.05
CA PRO A 118 1.31 21.63 -9.72
C PRO A 118 2.46 20.97 -8.94
N PRO A 119 2.43 19.64 -8.76
CA PRO A 119 3.51 18.93 -8.07
C PRO A 119 4.87 19.15 -8.76
N SER A 120 5.91 19.44 -7.98
CA SER A 120 7.30 19.65 -8.46
C SER A 120 8.21 18.54 -7.96
N ILE A 121 8.98 17.97 -8.88
CA ILE A 121 9.99 16.94 -8.57
C ILE A 121 11.13 17.56 -7.75
N GLU A 122 11.55 18.79 -8.06
CA GLU A 122 12.65 19.48 -7.40
C GLU A 122 12.33 19.85 -5.94
N ARG A 123 11.10 20.31 -5.67
CA ARG A 123 10.64 20.52 -4.28
C ARG A 123 10.51 19.19 -3.56
N GLY A 124 9.97 18.18 -4.23
CA GLY A 124 9.82 16.83 -3.68
C GLY A 124 11.13 16.18 -3.30
N GLU A 125 12.18 16.36 -4.11
CA GLU A 125 13.54 15.93 -3.83
C GLU A 125 14.08 16.58 -2.55
N SER A 126 13.93 17.90 -2.43
CA SER A 126 14.41 18.64 -1.25
C SER A 126 13.73 18.16 0.03
N ILE A 127 12.42 17.93 -0.01
CA ILE A 127 11.65 17.41 1.14
C ILE A 127 12.04 15.97 1.43
N TYR A 128 12.23 15.14 0.40
CA TYR A 128 12.63 13.74 0.56
C TYR A 128 13.98 13.63 1.28
N MET A 129 14.98 14.41 0.84
CA MET A 129 16.30 14.42 1.45
C MET A 129 16.27 14.92 2.90
N ASP A 130 15.40 15.88 3.22
CA ASP A 130 15.28 16.44 4.57
C ASP A 130 14.45 15.56 5.54
N ARG A 131 13.47 14.81 5.03
CA ARG A 131 12.41 14.20 5.86
C ARG A 131 12.24 12.70 5.70
N CYS A 132 12.85 12.09 4.69
CA CYS A 132 12.57 10.71 4.29
C CYS A 132 13.85 9.87 4.14
N ALA A 133 14.94 10.47 3.65
CA ALA A 133 16.16 9.77 3.28
C ALA A 133 16.84 9.05 4.46
N ASP A 134 16.73 9.58 5.69
CA ASP A 134 17.29 8.92 6.88
C ASP A 134 16.80 7.47 7.05
N CYS A 135 15.50 7.23 6.81
CA CYS A 135 14.92 5.90 6.90
C CYS A 135 14.95 5.16 5.55
N HIS A 136 14.74 5.87 4.45
CA HIS A 136 14.52 5.26 3.12
C HIS A 136 15.73 5.26 2.19
N SER A 137 16.88 5.73 2.68
CA SER A 137 18.14 6.03 1.96
C SER A 137 18.04 7.18 0.94
N ASP A 138 19.15 7.89 0.70
CA ASP A 138 19.22 8.98 -0.30
C ASP A 138 18.83 8.50 -1.72
N ASP A 139 19.11 7.24 -2.02
CA ASP A 139 18.78 6.59 -3.31
C ASP A 139 17.45 5.83 -3.30
N GLY A 140 16.66 5.93 -2.22
CA GLY A 140 15.32 5.34 -2.07
C GLY A 140 15.24 3.83 -2.15
N LEU A 141 16.39 3.15 -2.06
CA LEU A 141 16.50 1.69 -2.05
C LEU A 141 16.20 1.08 -0.68
N GLY A 142 15.96 1.92 0.33
CA GLY A 142 15.57 1.49 1.66
C GLY A 142 16.76 1.11 2.53
N THR A 143 16.46 0.92 3.81
CA THR A 143 17.38 0.48 4.86
C THR A 143 16.68 -0.58 5.73
N ASP A 144 17.31 -1.00 6.82
CA ASP A 144 16.64 -1.84 7.83
C ASP A 144 15.48 -1.10 8.53
N GLU A 145 15.49 0.24 8.54
CA GLU A 145 14.47 1.09 9.17
C GLU A 145 13.28 1.36 8.24
N GLY A 146 13.54 1.60 6.95
CA GLY A 146 12.53 1.98 5.97
C GLY A 146 12.58 1.15 4.69
N PRO A 147 11.43 0.72 4.11
CA PRO A 147 11.42 -0.07 2.88
C PRO A 147 11.87 0.73 1.64
N PRO A 148 12.29 0.06 0.56
CA PRO A 148 12.51 0.70 -0.74
C PRO A 148 11.24 1.39 -1.27
N VAL A 149 11.38 2.66 -1.64
CA VAL A 149 10.29 3.50 -2.16
C VAL A 149 10.24 3.56 -3.69
N TRP A 150 11.35 3.22 -4.34
CA TRP A 150 11.47 2.95 -5.78
C TRP A 150 12.60 1.94 -6.03
N GLY A 151 12.96 1.72 -7.30
CA GLY A 151 13.93 0.70 -7.69
C GLY A 151 13.33 -0.70 -7.76
N ASP A 152 14.16 -1.68 -8.11
CA ASP A 152 13.74 -3.04 -8.44
C ASP A 152 13.12 -3.79 -7.25
N GLU A 153 13.51 -3.41 -6.03
CA GLU A 153 13.03 -4.01 -4.78
C GLU A 153 11.78 -3.34 -4.20
N SER A 154 11.20 -2.36 -4.90
CA SER A 154 9.96 -1.68 -4.50
C SER A 154 8.72 -2.26 -5.19
N PHE A 155 7.56 -1.61 -4.99
CA PHE A 155 6.31 -1.97 -5.64
C PHE A 155 6.35 -1.67 -7.15
N ASN A 156 5.65 -2.47 -7.94
CA ASN A 156 5.56 -2.26 -9.39
C ASN A 156 4.56 -1.16 -9.78
N ASP A 157 4.60 -0.73 -11.04
CA ASP A 157 3.74 0.34 -11.56
C ASP A 157 2.24 -0.01 -11.64
N GLY A 158 1.86 -1.26 -11.36
CA GLY A 158 0.47 -1.69 -11.19
C GLY A 158 -0.08 -1.48 -9.76
N ALA A 159 0.78 -1.16 -8.79
CA ALA A 159 0.40 -0.95 -7.40
C ALA A 159 -0.40 0.35 -7.21
N GLY A 160 -1.20 0.40 -6.14
CA GLY A 160 -2.03 1.57 -5.85
C GLY A 160 -1.21 2.84 -5.58
N LEU A 161 -0.04 2.72 -4.97
CA LEU A 161 0.82 3.84 -4.59
C LEU A 161 1.72 4.33 -5.75
N ALA A 162 1.71 3.66 -6.90
CA ALA A 162 2.38 4.15 -8.10
C ALA A 162 1.69 5.39 -8.72
N GLY A 163 0.50 5.79 -8.21
CA GLY A 163 -0.19 7.01 -8.61
C GLY A 163 0.02 8.15 -7.61
N VAL A 164 0.50 9.30 -8.08
CA VAL A 164 0.81 10.49 -7.27
C VAL A 164 -0.32 10.88 -6.30
N PRO A 165 -1.60 11.04 -6.72
CA PRO A 165 -2.65 11.47 -5.79
C PRO A 165 -2.88 10.51 -4.64
N LYS A 166 -2.75 9.19 -4.90
CA LYS A 166 -2.97 8.16 -3.89
C LYS A 166 -1.78 8.04 -2.95
N LEU A 167 -0.56 8.18 -3.46
CA LEU A 167 0.65 8.23 -2.64
C LEU A 167 0.66 9.47 -1.75
N ALA A 168 0.39 10.66 -2.29
CA ALA A 168 0.32 11.89 -1.51
C ALA A 168 -0.69 11.79 -0.35
N SER A 169 -1.88 11.26 -0.64
CA SER A 169 -2.90 11.03 0.39
C SER A 169 -2.47 10.04 1.46
N TRP A 170 -1.67 9.04 1.09
CA TRP A 170 -1.14 8.05 2.03
C TRP A 170 -0.04 8.65 2.90
N LEU A 171 0.88 9.41 2.30
CA LEU A 171 1.92 10.14 3.03
C LEU A 171 1.28 11.04 4.11
N LYS A 172 0.22 11.79 3.79
CA LYS A 172 -0.46 12.67 4.77
C LYS A 172 -0.97 12.00 6.04
N VAL A 173 -1.21 10.69 6.01
CA VAL A 173 -1.73 9.94 7.17
C VAL A 173 -0.76 8.90 7.71
N ALA A 174 0.42 8.76 7.10
CA ALA A 174 1.35 7.67 7.37
C ALA A 174 2.80 8.13 7.54
N MET A 175 3.17 9.29 6.99
CA MET A 175 4.56 9.75 6.92
C MET A 175 4.71 11.26 7.18
N PRO A 176 5.88 11.70 7.69
CA PRO A 176 6.88 10.88 8.39
C PRO A 176 6.28 10.05 9.54
N LEU A 177 6.91 8.93 9.87
CA LEU A 177 6.41 8.07 10.94
C LEU A 177 6.43 8.86 12.26
N ASP A 178 5.38 8.73 13.06
CA ASP A 178 5.17 9.46 14.32
C ASP A 178 4.99 10.99 14.22
N ASP A 179 5.21 11.60 13.04
CA ASP A 179 5.02 13.04 12.80
C ASP A 179 4.45 13.31 11.40
N THR A 180 3.15 13.03 11.20
CA THR A 180 2.47 13.14 9.90
C THR A 180 2.09 14.60 9.57
N ASP A 181 3.07 15.50 9.54
CA ASP A 181 2.88 16.95 9.53
C ASP A 181 3.00 17.62 8.15
N LEU A 182 3.40 16.87 7.10
CA LEU A 182 3.52 17.38 5.74
C LEU A 182 2.29 18.20 5.33
N SER A 183 2.45 19.34 4.67
CA SER A 183 1.32 19.99 4.00
C SER A 183 0.82 19.14 2.82
N ASP A 184 -0.40 19.42 2.35
CA ASP A 184 -0.91 18.77 1.13
C ASP A 184 0.06 18.98 -0.04
N GLN A 185 0.61 20.19 -0.19
CA GLN A 185 1.59 20.49 -1.24
C GLN A 185 2.84 19.63 -1.11
N GLU A 186 3.44 19.55 0.08
CA GLU A 186 4.65 18.76 0.32
C GLU A 186 4.40 17.28 0.05
N ALA A 187 3.25 16.74 0.46
CA ALA A 187 2.89 15.35 0.20
C ALA A 187 2.76 15.05 -1.30
N PHE A 188 2.22 15.99 -2.08
CA PHE A 188 2.13 15.86 -3.53
C PHE A 188 3.50 15.97 -4.22
N ASP A 189 4.34 16.89 -3.78
CA ASP A 189 5.70 17.08 -4.32
C ASP A 189 6.56 15.84 -4.05
N VAL A 190 6.59 15.33 -2.81
CA VAL A 190 7.31 14.09 -2.46
C VAL A 190 6.77 12.90 -3.23
N ALA A 191 5.44 12.76 -3.34
CA ALA A 191 4.83 11.68 -4.13
C ALA A 191 5.21 11.75 -5.62
N ALA A 192 5.34 12.95 -6.18
CA ALA A 192 5.79 13.15 -7.56
C ALA A 192 7.27 12.78 -7.73
N TYR A 193 8.13 13.20 -6.81
CA TYR A 193 9.53 12.81 -6.78
C TYR A 193 9.70 11.28 -6.69
N MET A 194 9.06 10.63 -5.72
CA MET A 194 9.12 9.17 -5.55
C MET A 194 8.66 8.39 -6.79
N ASN A 195 7.61 8.86 -7.47
CA ASN A 195 7.07 8.22 -8.66
C ASN A 195 7.71 8.69 -9.98
N SER A 196 8.68 9.61 -9.94
CA SER A 196 9.52 9.95 -11.10
C SER A 196 10.64 8.93 -11.35
N HIS A 197 10.93 8.08 -10.35
CA HIS A 197 11.97 7.06 -10.41
C HIS A 197 11.48 5.75 -11.06
N GLY A 198 12.43 4.99 -11.61
CA GLY A 198 12.18 3.67 -12.17
C GLY A 198 11.73 2.66 -11.12
N ARG A 199 10.86 1.73 -11.54
CA ARG A 199 10.36 0.60 -10.75
C ARG A 199 9.93 -0.54 -11.66
N PRO A 200 9.72 -1.77 -11.14
CA PRO A 200 9.30 -2.90 -11.95
C PRO A 200 7.99 -2.63 -12.70
N LYS A 201 7.88 -3.22 -13.90
CA LYS A 201 6.67 -3.18 -14.73
C LYS A 201 5.68 -4.26 -14.30
N PHE A 202 4.41 -3.89 -14.14
CA PHE A 202 3.34 -4.82 -13.89
C PHE A 202 2.90 -5.49 -15.18
N GLU A 203 3.23 -6.77 -15.30
CA GLU A 203 2.74 -7.63 -16.38
C GLU A 203 1.54 -8.43 -15.86
N PRO A 204 0.31 -8.18 -16.34
CA PRO A 204 -0.84 -9.00 -15.97
C PRO A 204 -0.62 -10.42 -16.50
N LYS A 205 -0.47 -11.38 -15.59
CA LYS A 205 -0.36 -12.82 -15.89
C LYS A 205 -1.66 -13.54 -15.57
#